data_AF-A0A0X3VG97-F1
#
_entry.id   AF-A0A0X3VG97-F1
#
_cell.length_a   1.000
_cell.length_b   1.000
_cell.length_c   1.000
_cell.angle_alpha   90.00
_cell.angle_beta   90.00
_cell.angle_gamma   90.00
#
_symmetry.space_group_name_H-M   'P 1'
#
loop_
_entity.id
_entity.type
_entity.pdbx_description
1 polymer ?
#
loop_
_entity_poly.entity_id
_entity_poly.type
_entity_poly.pdbx_seq_one_letter_code
_entity_poly.pdbx_strand_id
1 'polypeptide(L)'
;MAVSGTLGPATEHHVRQRLSDRAKAGTYLFFLDVRDLHCAEQAARDGLMALFPVGSRVRFHLVGAPAELRASIGADPRFVLHTDLEAAWNRWSKAE
;
A
#
# COMPACT_ATOMS: atom_id res chain seq x y z
N MET A 1 -4.88 -7.98 -1.47
CA MET A 1 -3.63 -8.55 -2.03
C MET A 1 -2.62 -8.57 -0.91
N ALA A 2 -1.89 -9.67 -0.71
CA ALA A 2 -0.77 -9.68 0.23
C ALA A 2 0.51 -9.33 -0.53
N VAL A 3 1.33 -8.45 0.06
CA VAL A 3 2.67 -8.09 -0.43
C VAL A 3 3.65 -8.42 0.69
N SER A 4 4.39 -9.50 0.50
CA SER A 4 5.34 -10.03 1.48
C SER A 4 6.74 -10.16 0.86
N GLY A 5 7.76 -10.15 1.72
CA GLY A 5 9.16 -10.25 1.33
C GLY A 5 9.84 -8.89 1.17
N THR A 6 10.99 -8.87 0.49
CA THR A 6 11.79 -7.66 0.36
C THR A 6 11.41 -6.84 -0.88
N LEU A 7 11.04 -5.59 -0.67
CA LEU A 7 10.86 -4.59 -1.72
C LEU A 7 12.25 -4.08 -2.16
N GLY A 8 12.78 -4.72 -3.20
CA GLY A 8 13.92 -4.22 -3.97
C GLY A 8 13.49 -3.64 -5.32
N PRO A 9 14.42 -3.11 -6.14
CA PRO A 9 14.09 -2.40 -7.39
C PRO A 9 13.23 -3.20 -8.37
N ALA A 10 13.48 -4.51 -8.51
CA ALA A 10 12.71 -5.37 -9.39
C ALA A 10 11.28 -5.63 -8.88
N THR A 11 11.14 -5.90 -7.57
CA THR A 11 9.85 -6.15 -6.92
C THR A 11 9.00 -4.88 -6.89
N GLU A 12 9.63 -3.73 -6.65
CA GLU A 12 8.98 -2.41 -6.68
C GLU A 12 8.31 -2.16 -8.03
N HIS A 13 9.04 -2.36 -9.13
CA HIS A 13 8.52 -2.19 -10.47
C HIS A 13 7.29 -3.08 -10.72
N HIS A 14 7.37 -4.36 -10.32
CA HIS A 14 6.28 -5.31 -10.50
C HIS A 14 5.02 -4.91 -9.71
N VAL A 15 5.17 -4.54 -8.43
CA VAL A 15 4.07 -4.11 -7.58
C VAL A 15 3.42 -2.83 -8.14
N ARG A 16 4.24 -1.85 -8.53
CA ARG A 16 3.76 -0.59 -9.12
C ARG A 16 2.98 -0.83 -10.40
N GLN A 17 3.48 -1.67 -11.31
CA GLN A 17 2.77 -2.01 -12.54
C GLN A 17 1.41 -2.65 -12.23
N ARG A 18 1.37 -3.64 -11.34
CA ARG A 18 0.11 -4.31 -10.96
C ARG A 18 -0.92 -3.36 -10.37
N LEU A 19 -0.50 -2.44 -9.50
CA LEU A 19 -1.40 -1.42 -8.92
C LEU A 19 -1.88 -0.46 -10.01
N SER A 20 -1.00 -0.04 -10.90
CA SER A 20 -1.33 0.88 -12.00
C SER A 20 -2.29 0.27 -13.01
N ASP A 21 -2.08 -0.98 -13.40
CA ASP A 21 -2.95 -1.68 -14.36
C ASP A 21 -4.36 -1.88 -13.79
N ARG A 22 -4.45 -2.23 -12.49
CA ARG A 22 -5.74 -2.30 -11.80
C ARG A 22 -6.43 -0.95 -11.69
N ALA A 23 -5.68 0.11 -11.41
CA ALA A 23 -6.22 1.46 -11.38
C ALA A 23 -6.76 1.89 -12.76
N LYS A 24 -6.03 1.59 -13.84
CA LYS A 24 -6.48 1.81 -15.23
C LYS A 24 -7.72 0.98 -15.58
N ALA A 25 -7.85 -0.22 -15.02
CA ALA A 25 -9.04 -1.06 -15.16
C ALA A 25 -10.24 -0.58 -14.30
N GLY A 26 -10.12 0.57 -13.61
CA GLY A 26 -11.20 1.18 -12.83
C GLY A 26 -11.19 0.83 -11.35
N THR A 27 -10.19 0.10 -10.84
CA THR A 27 -10.07 -0.16 -9.40
C THR A 27 -9.64 1.11 -8.67
N TYR A 28 -10.46 1.58 -7.74
CA TYR A 28 -10.18 2.79 -6.94
C TYR A 28 -9.98 2.51 -5.45
N LEU A 29 -10.27 1.29 -4.98
CA LEU A 29 -10.04 0.85 -3.60
C LEU A 29 -9.07 -0.34 -3.59
N PHE A 30 -7.98 -0.20 -2.85
CA PHE A 30 -6.95 -1.22 -2.71
C PHE A 30 -6.81 -1.65 -1.26
N PHE A 31 -6.87 -2.95 -1.02
CA PHE A 31 -6.66 -3.57 0.28
C PHE A 31 -5.38 -4.38 0.24
N LEU A 32 -4.35 -3.89 0.92
CA LEU A 32 -2.99 -4.45 0.90
C LEU A 32 -2.59 -4.90 2.30
N ASP A 33 -2.24 -6.16 2.41
CA ASP A 33 -1.54 -6.68 3.59
C ASP A 33 -0.04 -6.56 3.36
N VAL A 34 0.62 -5.80 4.21
CA VAL A 34 2.04 -5.42 4.09
C VAL A 34 2.83 -5.76 5.36
N ARG A 35 2.27 -6.63 6.22
CA ARG A 35 2.87 -7.04 7.51
C ARG A 35 4.27 -7.61 7.36
N ASP A 36 4.48 -8.39 6.30
CA ASP A 36 5.75 -9.07 6.02
C ASP A 36 6.57 -8.33 4.94
N LEU A 37 6.30 -7.04 4.73
CA LEU A 37 7.02 -6.23 3.76
C LEU A 37 8.28 -5.63 4.40
N HIS A 38 9.43 -5.99 3.87
CA HIS A 38 10.71 -5.38 4.25
C HIS A 38 11.20 -4.48 3.13
N CYS A 39 11.58 -3.24 3.42
CA CYS A 39 12.17 -2.36 2.42
C CYS A 39 13.69 -2.54 2.44
N ALA A 40 14.31 -2.82 1.29
CA ALA A 40 15.77 -2.82 1.21
C ALA A 40 16.30 -1.40 1.49
N GLU A 41 17.50 -1.25 2.07
CA GLU A 41 18.08 0.05 2.50
C GLU A 41 18.12 1.13 1.39
N GLN A 42 18.11 0.72 0.11
CA GLN A 42 18.09 1.61 -1.05
C GLN A 42 16.68 2.04 -1.52
N ALA A 43 15.62 1.41 -1.02
CA ALA A 43 14.24 1.85 -1.23
C ALA A 43 13.95 3.04 -0.30
N ALA A 44 14.58 4.17 -0.61
CA ALA A 44 14.38 5.43 0.10
C ALA A 44 12.89 5.83 0.10
N ARG A 45 12.51 6.67 1.07
CA ARG A 45 11.17 7.22 1.33
C ARG A 45 10.35 7.56 0.06
N ASP A 46 10.99 8.08 -0.97
CA ASP A 46 10.34 8.47 -2.23
C ASP A 46 9.99 7.27 -3.13
N GLY A 47 10.71 6.15 -3.05
CA GLY A 47 10.45 4.91 -3.80
C GLY A 47 9.20 4.18 -3.31
N LEU A 48 8.95 4.18 -2.00
CA LEU A 48 7.73 3.57 -1.43
C LEU A 48 6.46 4.29 -1.90
N MET A 49 6.46 5.62 -1.91
CA MET A 49 5.31 6.39 -2.40
C MET A 49 5.12 6.23 -3.92
N ALA A 50 6.21 5.98 -4.67
CA ALA A 50 6.16 5.71 -6.10
C ALA A 50 5.46 4.39 -6.46
N LEU A 51 5.28 3.46 -5.50
CA LEU A 51 4.48 2.25 -5.71
C LEU A 51 3.01 2.56 -6.01
N PHE A 52 2.49 3.62 -5.41
CA PHE A 52 1.07 3.90 -5.41
C PHE A 52 0.70 4.81 -6.58
N PRO A 53 -0.21 4.39 -7.48
CA PRO A 53 -0.60 5.22 -8.60
C PRO A 53 -1.13 6.57 -8.13
N VAL A 54 -0.73 7.63 -8.83
CA VAL A 54 -1.15 9.00 -8.56
C VAL A 54 -2.56 9.19 -9.10
N GLY A 55 -3.49 9.56 -8.22
CA GLY A 55 -4.87 9.85 -8.56
C GLY A 55 -5.69 10.22 -7.32
N SER A 56 -6.51 11.27 -7.41
CA SER A 56 -7.30 11.74 -6.27
C SER A 56 -8.42 10.78 -5.85
N ARG A 57 -8.78 9.84 -6.73
CA ARG A 57 -9.86 8.87 -6.49
C ARG A 57 -9.37 7.54 -5.91
N VAL A 58 -8.07 7.25 -5.97
CA VAL A 58 -7.54 5.99 -5.45
C VAL A 58 -7.33 6.06 -3.95
N ARG A 59 -7.82 5.06 -3.23
CA ARG A 59 -7.64 4.87 -1.79
C ARG A 59 -6.97 3.53 -1.51
N PHE A 60 -6.02 3.56 -0.58
CA PHE A 60 -5.21 2.42 -0.16
C PHE A 60 -5.44 2.15 1.33
N HIS A 61 -5.92 0.96 1.63
CA HIS A 61 -6.04 0.43 2.97
C HIS A 61 -4.87 -0.52 3.20
N LEU A 62 -3.96 -0.15 4.09
CA LEU A 62 -2.76 -0.93 4.40
C LEU A 62 -2.90 -1.59 5.75
N VAL A 63 -2.67 -2.90 5.80
CA VAL A 63 -2.70 -3.68 7.03
C VAL A 63 -1.29 -3.96 7.49
N GLY A 64 -0.99 -3.56 8.73
CA GLY A 64 0.30 -3.80 9.38
C GLY A 64 1.48 -3.14 8.70
N ALA A 65 1.31 -1.90 8.21
CA ALA A 65 2.39 -1.14 7.59
C ALA A 65 3.59 -0.97 8.55
N PRO A 66 4.82 -1.33 8.12
CA PRO A 66 6.02 -1.15 8.92
C PRO A 66 6.31 0.34 9.14
N ALA A 67 7.11 0.68 10.16
CA ALA A 67 7.30 2.05 10.63
C ALA A 67 7.84 2.98 9.52
N GLU A 68 8.71 2.46 8.67
CA GLU A 68 9.32 3.14 7.53
C GLU A 68 8.26 3.52 6.49
N LEU A 69 7.32 2.60 6.21
CA LEU A 69 6.21 2.86 5.30
C LEU A 69 5.22 3.87 5.92
N ARG A 70 4.93 3.75 7.21
CA ARG A 70 4.09 4.73 7.93
C ARG A 70 4.68 6.14 7.90
N ALA A 71 5.99 6.25 8.12
CA ALA A 71 6.71 7.52 8.04
C ALA A 71 6.71 8.11 6.61
N SER A 72 6.76 7.25 5.59
CA SER A 72 6.73 7.67 4.18
C SER A 72 5.36 8.16 3.73
N ILE A 73 4.29 7.55 4.22
CA ILE A 73 2.90 7.92 3.89
C ILE A 73 2.50 9.25 4.53
N GLY A 74 2.96 9.50 5.77
CA GLY A 74 2.64 10.72 6.50
C GLY A 74 1.11 10.94 6.62
N ALA A 75 0.65 12.12 6.19
CA ALA A 75 -0.76 12.54 6.25
C ALA A 75 -1.48 12.43 4.89
N ASP A 76 -0.97 11.64 3.94
CA ASP A 76 -1.60 11.49 2.63
C ASP A 76 -3.02 10.90 2.78
N PRO A 77 -4.08 11.64 2.39
CA PRO A 77 -5.47 11.25 2.63
C PRO A 77 -5.91 10.04 1.78
N ARG A 78 -5.10 9.61 0.81
CA ARG A 78 -5.35 8.39 0.04
C ARG A 78 -5.15 7.14 0.90
N PHE A 79 -4.42 7.23 2.01
CA PHE A 79 -4.04 6.06 2.81
C PHE A 79 -4.85 5.95 4.09
N VAL A 80 -5.26 4.72 4.38
CA VAL A 80 -5.88 4.34 5.65
C VAL A 80 -5.07 3.18 6.21
N LEU A 81 -4.47 3.39 7.38
CA LEU A 81 -3.66 2.38 8.05
C LEU A 81 -4.51 1.59 9.04
N HIS A 82 -4.32 0.26 9.04
CA HIS A 82 -4.91 -0.67 9.99
C HIS A 82 -3.78 -1.43 10.68
N THR A 83 -3.92 -1.67 11.98
CA THR A 83 -2.91 -2.39 12.77
C THR A 83 -2.81 -3.86 12.37
N ASP A 84 -3.96 -4.48 12.09
CA ASP A 84 -4.11 -5.90 11.81
C ASP A 84 -5.32 -6.17 10.91
N LEU A 85 -5.46 -7.42 10.47
CA LEU A 85 -6.54 -7.84 9.57
C LEU A 85 -7.92 -7.72 10.22
N GLU A 86 -8.03 -7.90 11.54
CA GLU A 86 -9.30 -7.84 12.25
C GLU A 86 -9.83 -6.40 12.30
N ALA A 87 -8.97 -5.44 12.65
CA ALA A 87 -9.26 -4.01 12.59
C ALA A 87 -9.64 -3.56 11.17
N ALA A 88 -8.94 -4.08 10.16
CA ALA A 88 -9.23 -3.80 8.76
C ALA A 88 -10.62 -4.34 8.36
N TRP A 89 -10.89 -5.61 8.70
CA TRP A 89 -12.17 -6.26 8.41
C TRP A 89 -13.34 -5.54 9.07
N ASN A 90 -13.22 -5.21 10.36
CA ASN A 90 -14.23 -4.47 11.12
C ASN A 90 -14.55 -3.09 10.54
N ARG A 91 -13.59 -2.47 9.85
CA ARG A 91 -13.78 -1.17 9.20
C ARG A 91 -14.37 -1.30 7.81
N TRP A 92 -14.03 -2.36 7.06
CA TRP A 92 -14.57 -2.59 5.73
C TRP A 92 -16.01 -3.09 5.76
N SER A 93 -16.34 -3.98 6.70
CA SER A 93 -17.70 -4.53 6.87
C SER A 93 -18.72 -3.52 7.36
N LYS A 94 -18.28 -2.34 7.80
CA LYS A 94 -19.13 -1.22 8.23
C LYS A 94 -19.20 -0.07 7.23
N ALA A 95 -18.47 -0.17 6.11
CA ALA A 95 -18.39 0.87 5.08
C ALA A 95 -19.35 0.63 3.90
N GLU A 96 -20.32 -0.28 4.08
CA GLU A 96 -21.46 -0.47 3.16
C GLU A 96 -22.61 0.48 3.48
#